data_AF-A0A269PVI2-F1
#
_entry.id   AF-A0A269PVI2-F1
#
_cell.length_a   1.000
_cell.length_b   1.000
_cell.length_c   1.000
_cell.angle_alpha   90.00
_cell.angle_beta   90.00
_cell.angle_gamma   90.00
#
_symmetry.space_group_name_H-M   'P 1'
#
loop_
_entity.id
_entity.type
_entity.pdbx_description
1 polymer ?
#
loop_
_entity_poly.entity_id
_entity_poly.type
_entity_poly.pdbx_seq_one_letter_code
_entity_poly.pdbx_strand_id
1 'polypeptide(L)'
;MLIALVDTLKQLRLQISHLENNTLHLDYPQLSRFIAKKSKTILHIHSDLNFLYQFLFVYGRKSEGTFNRFRGEIERFYLWSWHIKDISVFDLKRVDLEEYVEFVVKPGDKWIASSVQWRYKNINGTRIQNENWRPFIDKEQCLSQQSFSSLFTALNVFYKFAA
;
A
#
# COMPACT_ATOMS: atom_id res chain seq x y z
N MET A 1 -8.47 -6.36 -10.20
CA MET A 1 -7.82 -5.04 -10.39
C MET A 1 -7.04 -4.72 -9.13
N LEU A 2 -5.76 -4.34 -9.27
CA LEU A 2 -4.96 -3.79 -8.17
C LEU A 2 -5.36 -2.33 -7.98
N ILE A 3 -5.43 -1.90 -6.73
CA ILE A 3 -5.88 -0.57 -6.32
C ILE A 3 -4.79 0.01 -5.43
N ALA A 4 -4.20 1.15 -5.78
CA ALA A 4 -3.30 1.84 -4.85
C ALA A 4 -4.06 2.26 -3.59
N LEU A 5 -3.60 1.87 -2.41
CA LEU A 5 -4.25 2.20 -1.13
C LEU A 5 -3.94 3.65 -0.72
N VAL A 6 -2.75 4.12 -1.05
CA VAL A 6 -2.21 5.43 -0.68
C VAL A 6 -1.96 6.26 -1.94
N ASP A 7 -2.43 7.50 -1.92
CA ASP A 7 -2.16 8.48 -2.96
C ASP A 7 -0.82 9.19 -2.67
N THR A 8 -0.71 10.49 -2.96
CA THR A 8 0.47 11.32 -2.69
C THR A 8 0.52 11.82 -1.24
N LEU A 9 1.69 12.29 -0.82
CA LEU A 9 1.88 12.92 0.49
C LEU A 9 0.88 14.08 0.72
N LYS A 10 0.61 14.88 -0.32
CA LYS A 10 -0.34 16.00 -0.27
C LYS A 10 -1.78 15.53 -0.02
N GLN A 11 -2.12 14.35 -0.50
CA GLN A 11 -3.46 13.76 -0.38
C GLN A 11 -3.65 12.95 0.90
N LEU A 12 -2.57 12.56 1.58
CA LEU A 12 -2.64 11.67 2.76
C LEU A 12 -3.59 12.19 3.85
N ARG A 13 -3.53 13.49 4.19
CA ARG A 13 -4.42 14.08 5.21
C ARG A 13 -5.89 14.02 4.82
N LEU A 14 -6.19 14.20 3.53
CA LEU A 14 -7.54 14.07 3.02
C LEU A 14 -7.99 12.60 3.07
N GLN A 15 -7.12 11.65 2.68
CA GLN A 15 -7.43 10.22 2.79
C GLN A 15 -7.72 9.80 4.23
N ILE A 16 -6.96 10.31 5.21
CA ILE A 16 -7.21 10.09 6.64
C ILE A 16 -8.59 10.63 7.02
N SER A 17 -8.87 11.90 6.73
CA SER A 17 -10.16 12.53 7.04
C SER A 17 -11.35 11.78 6.40
N HIS A 18 -11.21 11.34 5.15
CA HIS A 18 -12.24 10.56 4.48
C HIS A 18 -12.48 9.19 5.12
N LEU A 19 -11.42 8.55 5.61
CA LEU A 19 -11.54 7.26 6.26
C LEU A 19 -12.20 7.39 7.64
N GLU A 20 -11.79 8.39 8.43
CA GLU A 20 -12.36 8.69 9.76
C GLU A 20 -13.84 9.08 9.67
N ASN A 21 -14.21 9.86 8.65
CA ASN A 21 -15.59 10.33 8.47
C ASN A 21 -16.45 9.41 7.59
N ASN A 22 -15.94 8.25 7.16
CA ASN A 22 -16.63 7.33 6.25
C ASN A 22 -17.08 7.95 4.89
N THR A 23 -16.36 8.97 4.41
CA THR A 23 -16.66 9.70 3.18
C THR A 23 -15.74 9.34 2.00
N LEU A 24 -14.95 8.27 2.11
CA LEU A 24 -14.00 7.83 1.08
C LEU A 24 -14.63 7.62 -0.31
N HIS A 25 -15.91 7.27 -0.37
CA HIS A 25 -16.63 7.04 -1.62
C HIS A 25 -16.84 8.30 -2.48
N LEU A 26 -16.78 9.50 -1.88
CA LEU A 26 -16.95 10.77 -2.59
C LEU A 26 -15.76 11.05 -3.53
N ASP A 27 -14.55 10.92 -3.00
CA ASP A 27 -13.34 11.31 -3.71
C ASP A 27 -12.56 10.10 -4.23
N TYR A 28 -12.66 8.94 -3.56
CA TYR A 28 -11.93 7.71 -3.90
C TYR A 28 -12.89 6.51 -4.09
N PRO A 29 -13.85 6.57 -5.05
CA PRO A 29 -14.91 5.56 -5.19
C PRO A 29 -14.38 4.15 -5.47
N GLN A 30 -13.29 4.01 -6.24
CA GLN A 30 -12.69 2.71 -6.54
C GLN A 30 -12.00 2.10 -5.32
N LEU A 31 -11.33 2.91 -4.50
CA LEU A 31 -10.73 2.45 -3.24
C LEU A 31 -11.84 2.06 -2.25
N SER A 32 -12.85 2.92 -2.08
CA SER A 32 -14.00 2.62 -1.20
C SER A 32 -14.67 1.29 -1.57
N ARG A 33 -14.93 1.05 -2.86
CA ARG A 33 -15.48 -0.23 -3.34
C ARG A 33 -14.56 -1.41 -3.06
N PHE A 34 -13.25 -1.23 -3.20
CA PHE A 34 -12.28 -2.27 -2.91
C PHE A 34 -12.27 -2.65 -1.41
N ILE A 35 -12.24 -1.64 -0.52
CA ILE A 35 -12.32 -1.86 0.93
C ILE A 35 -13.63 -2.54 1.30
N ALA A 36 -14.77 -2.08 0.78
CA ALA A 36 -16.08 -2.71 1.02
C ALA A 36 -16.18 -4.16 0.51
N LYS A 37 -15.43 -4.51 -0.54
CA LYS A 37 -15.34 -5.90 -1.01
C LYS A 37 -14.50 -6.76 -0.07
N LYS A 38 -13.35 -6.25 0.36
CA LYS A 38 -12.39 -6.98 1.19
C LYS A 38 -12.77 -7.02 2.67
N SER A 39 -13.62 -6.12 3.15
CA SER A 39 -14.18 -6.17 4.51
C SER A 39 -15.05 -7.41 4.77
N LYS A 40 -15.46 -8.13 3.72
CA LYS A 40 -16.15 -9.42 3.82
C LYS A 40 -15.24 -10.56 4.28
N THR A 41 -13.93 -10.45 4.04
CA THR A 41 -12.93 -11.47 4.41
C THR A 41 -12.01 -10.97 5.53
N ILE A 42 -11.63 -9.70 5.50
CA ILE A 42 -10.71 -9.08 6.46
C ILE A 42 -11.50 -8.20 7.43
N LEU A 43 -11.70 -8.69 8.66
CA LEU A 43 -12.57 -8.06 9.66
C LEU A 43 -12.18 -6.61 9.99
N HIS A 44 -10.88 -6.34 10.16
CA HIS A 44 -10.37 -5.05 10.62
C HIS A 44 -9.75 -4.19 9.50
N ILE A 45 -10.15 -4.40 8.25
CA ILE A 45 -9.53 -3.73 7.09
C ILE A 45 -9.52 -2.19 7.17
N HIS A 46 -10.55 -1.58 7.75
CA HIS A 46 -10.61 -0.13 7.92
C HIS A 46 -9.59 0.35 8.96
N SER A 47 -9.44 -0.38 10.07
CA SER A 47 -8.43 -0.12 11.10
C SER A 47 -7.02 -0.30 10.54
N ASP A 48 -6.80 -1.36 9.75
CA ASP A 48 -5.55 -1.60 9.05
C ASP A 48 -5.20 -0.45 8.10
N LEU A 49 -6.15 -0.02 7.26
CA LEU A 49 -5.92 1.10 6.34
C LEU A 49 -5.63 2.41 7.09
N ASN A 50 -6.35 2.65 8.18
CA ASN A 50 -6.11 3.81 9.03
C ASN A 50 -4.71 3.77 9.62
N PHE A 51 -4.29 2.61 10.14
CA PHE A 51 -2.95 2.42 10.68
C PHE A 51 -1.87 2.69 9.62
N LEU A 52 -2.04 2.19 8.39
CA LEU A 52 -1.15 2.49 7.27
C LEU A 52 -1.03 4.01 7.04
N TYR A 53 -2.15 4.73 7.02
CA TYR A 53 -2.13 6.17 6.81
C TYR A 53 -1.47 6.92 7.96
N GLN A 54 -1.75 6.55 9.22
CA GLN A 54 -1.12 7.16 10.40
C GLN A 54 0.39 6.88 10.44
N PHE A 55 0.80 5.66 10.12
CA PHE A 55 2.21 5.30 9.99
C PHE A 55 2.93 6.21 8.98
N LEU A 56 2.36 6.37 7.78
CA LEU A 56 2.94 7.22 6.75
C LEU A 56 2.90 8.71 7.13
N PHE A 57 1.90 9.13 7.88
CA PHE A 57 1.81 10.50 8.39
C PHE A 57 2.93 10.80 9.39
N VAL A 58 3.26 9.86 10.28
CA VAL A 58 4.31 10.03 11.30
C VAL A 58 5.71 9.85 10.70
N TYR A 59 5.96 8.75 9.99
CA TYR A 59 7.30 8.37 9.51
C TYR A 59 7.63 8.93 8.12
N GLY A 60 6.62 9.24 7.29
CA GLY A 60 6.81 9.78 5.95
C GLY A 60 6.98 11.29 5.88
N ARG A 61 6.60 12.05 6.92
CA ARG A 61 6.52 13.53 6.87
C ARG A 61 7.83 14.29 6.65
N LYS A 62 8.99 13.63 6.84
CA LYS A 62 10.31 14.29 6.75
C LYS A 62 10.59 14.85 5.36
N SER A 63 10.23 14.12 4.32
CA SER A 63 10.39 14.54 2.93
C SER A 63 9.50 13.70 2.01
N GLU A 64 9.22 14.20 0.81
CA GLU A 64 8.48 13.42 -0.20
C GLU A 64 9.21 12.13 -0.59
N GLY A 65 10.55 12.13 -0.61
CA GLY A 65 11.35 10.93 -0.84
C GLY A 65 11.19 9.89 0.27
N THR A 66 11.20 10.32 1.53
CA THR A 66 10.96 9.45 2.69
C THR A 66 9.57 8.85 2.66
N PHE A 67 8.56 9.69 2.40
CA PHE A 67 7.17 9.23 2.23
C PHE A 67 7.05 8.20 1.11
N ASN A 68 7.60 8.49 -0.08
CA ASN A 68 7.50 7.60 -1.24
C ASN A 68 8.15 6.24 -0.98
N ARG A 69 9.28 6.21 -0.27
CA ARG A 69 9.97 4.98 0.14
C ARG A 69 9.11 4.13 1.08
N PHE A 70 8.64 4.71 2.19
CA PHE A 70 7.78 3.98 3.13
C PHE A 70 6.45 3.56 2.50
N ARG A 71 5.83 4.44 1.71
CA ARG A 71 4.59 4.14 0.99
C ARG A 71 4.80 2.95 0.05
N GLY A 72 5.87 2.95 -0.75
CA GLY A 72 6.16 1.86 -1.68
C GLY A 72 6.28 0.50 -0.99
N GLU A 73 7.10 0.42 0.06
CA GLU A 73 7.36 -0.83 0.76
C GLU A 73 6.16 -1.33 1.57
N ILE A 74 5.55 -0.46 2.37
CA ILE A 74 4.46 -0.88 3.27
C ILE A 74 3.16 -1.09 2.50
N GLU A 75 2.84 -0.27 1.51
CA GLU A 75 1.63 -0.53 0.71
C GLU A 75 1.74 -1.82 -0.09
N ARG A 76 2.93 -2.14 -0.64
CA ARG A 76 3.17 -3.42 -1.32
C ARG A 76 2.90 -4.59 -0.38
N PHE A 77 3.33 -4.49 0.88
CA PHE A 77 3.08 -5.50 1.91
C PHE A 77 1.58 -5.67 2.19
N TYR A 78 0.85 -4.57 2.37
CA TYR A 78 -0.60 -4.58 2.55
C TYR A 78 -1.32 -5.20 1.35
N LEU A 79 -0.96 -4.78 0.14
CA LEU A 79 -1.58 -5.29 -1.07
C LEU A 79 -1.33 -6.78 -1.22
N TRP A 80 -0.11 -7.26 -0.98
CA TRP A 80 0.19 -8.69 -1.02
C TRP A 80 -0.67 -9.45 0.00
N SER A 81 -0.69 -9.02 1.26
CA SER A 81 -1.49 -9.67 2.32
C SER A 81 -2.96 -9.74 1.94
N TRP A 82 -3.53 -8.61 1.51
CA TRP A 82 -4.96 -8.53 1.20
C TRP A 82 -5.34 -9.22 -0.10
N HIS A 83 -4.48 -9.29 -1.11
CA HIS A 83 -4.80 -9.91 -2.40
C HIS A 83 -4.44 -11.40 -2.49
N ILE A 84 -3.41 -11.85 -1.77
CA ILE A 84 -2.88 -13.21 -1.85
C ILE A 84 -3.33 -14.05 -0.66
N LYS A 85 -3.24 -13.49 0.55
CA LYS A 85 -3.54 -14.22 1.79
C LYS A 85 -4.94 -13.94 2.35
N ASP A 86 -5.57 -12.84 1.93
CA ASP A 86 -6.90 -12.41 2.38
C ASP A 86 -6.99 -12.24 3.92
N ILE A 87 -5.89 -11.80 4.54
CA ILE A 87 -5.78 -11.57 5.99
C ILE A 87 -5.18 -10.20 6.30
N SER A 88 -5.40 -9.72 7.53
CA SER A 88 -4.76 -8.52 8.06
C SER A 88 -3.25 -8.68 8.07
N VAL A 89 -2.52 -7.58 7.86
CA VAL A 89 -1.06 -7.57 8.01
C VAL A 89 -0.60 -7.83 9.45
N PHE A 90 -1.49 -7.65 10.42
CA PHE A 90 -1.25 -7.91 11.84
C PHE A 90 -1.49 -9.37 12.24
N ASP A 91 -2.21 -10.13 11.40
CA ASP A 91 -2.47 -11.56 11.61
C ASP A 91 -1.43 -12.47 10.91
N LEU A 92 -0.47 -11.86 10.21
CA LEU A 92 0.58 -12.59 9.48
C LEU A 92 1.54 -13.29 10.43
N LYS A 93 1.86 -14.54 10.09
CA LYS A 93 2.84 -15.36 10.81
C LYS A 93 4.19 -15.30 10.10
N ARG A 94 5.21 -15.82 10.76
CA ARG A 94 6.57 -15.91 10.20
C ARG A 94 6.61 -16.57 8.81
N VAL A 95 5.88 -17.67 8.63
CA VAL A 95 5.79 -18.36 7.33
C VAL A 95 5.22 -17.46 6.24
N ASP A 96 4.23 -16.62 6.57
CA ASP A 96 3.65 -15.69 5.61
C ASP A 96 4.64 -14.56 5.26
N LEU A 97 5.48 -14.13 6.20
CA LEU A 97 6.55 -13.17 5.92
C LEU A 97 7.63 -13.76 5.00
N GLU A 98 7.95 -15.04 5.15
CA GLU A 98 8.88 -15.74 4.24
C GLU A 98 8.28 -15.82 2.83
N GLU A 99 7.00 -16.18 2.69
CA GLU A 99 6.27 -16.16 1.41
C GLU A 99 6.23 -14.74 0.79
N TYR A 100 6.06 -13.70 1.61
CA TYR A 100 6.08 -12.32 1.13
C TYR A 100 7.45 -11.93 0.57
N VAL A 101 8.54 -12.33 1.23
CA VAL A 101 9.90 -12.08 0.74
C VAL A 101 10.11 -12.76 -0.62
N GLU A 102 9.70 -14.02 -0.77
CA GLU A 102 9.74 -14.74 -2.05
C GLU A 102 8.93 -14.02 -3.14
N PHE A 103 7.75 -13.52 -2.79
CA PHE A 103 6.91 -12.74 -3.68
C PHE A 103 7.58 -11.42 -4.12
N VAL A 104 8.30 -10.74 -3.23
CA VAL A 104 9.04 -9.52 -3.58
C VAL A 104 10.20 -9.84 -4.55
N VAL A 105 10.82 -11.01 -4.42
CA VAL A 105 11.86 -11.49 -5.35
C VAL A 105 11.31 -11.74 -6.74
N LYS A 106 10.15 -12.38 -6.81
CA LYS A 106 9.55 -12.77 -8.08
C LYS A 106 8.05 -12.49 -8.09
N PRO A 107 7.67 -11.20 -8.22
CA PRO A 107 6.26 -10.85 -8.29
C PRO A 107 5.69 -11.35 -9.63
N GLY A 108 4.43 -11.78 -9.63
CA GLY A 108 3.76 -12.17 -10.88
C GLY A 108 3.48 -10.95 -11.77
N ASP A 109 3.40 -11.15 -13.09
CA ASP A 109 3.29 -10.09 -14.11
C ASP A 109 2.20 -9.05 -13.83
N LYS A 110 1.07 -9.47 -13.23
CA LYS A 110 -0.03 -8.57 -12.87
C LYS A 110 0.36 -7.50 -11.84
N TRP A 111 1.53 -7.61 -11.21
CA TRP A 111 2.07 -6.71 -10.19
C TRP A 111 3.21 -5.83 -10.70
N ILE A 112 3.58 -5.95 -11.99
CA ILE A 112 4.73 -5.27 -12.58
C ILE A 112 4.25 -4.29 -13.65
N ALA A 113 4.72 -3.04 -13.57
CA ALA A 113 4.52 -2.04 -14.60
C ALA A 113 5.79 -1.89 -15.46
N SER A 114 5.60 -1.56 -16.74
CA SER A 114 6.71 -1.30 -17.68
C SER A 114 7.44 0.03 -17.40
N SER A 115 6.83 0.93 -16.63
CA SER A 115 7.40 2.22 -16.25
C SER A 115 6.80 2.74 -14.95
N VAL A 116 7.40 3.79 -14.38
CA VAL A 116 6.81 4.51 -13.23
C VAL A 116 5.47 5.11 -13.67
N GLN A 117 4.42 4.80 -12.91
CA GLN A 117 3.08 5.28 -13.17
C GLN A 117 2.57 6.07 -11.97
N TRP A 118 1.83 7.14 -12.22
CA TRP A 118 1.07 7.83 -11.17
C TRP A 118 -0.08 6.93 -10.71
N ARG A 119 -0.38 6.93 -9.41
CA ARG A 119 -1.36 6.03 -8.78
C ARG A 119 -2.80 6.41 -9.10
N TYR A 120 -3.07 7.72 -9.10
CA TYR A 120 -4.38 8.30 -9.30
C TYR A 120 -4.32 9.46 -10.31
N LYS A 121 -5.36 9.58 -11.13
CA LYS A 121 -5.69 10.78 -11.91
C LYS A 121 -6.77 11.57 -11.17
N ASN A 122 -6.72 12.90 -11.26
CA ASN A 122 -7.83 13.75 -10.85
C ASN A 122 -8.78 13.95 -12.04
N ILE A 123 -10.05 13.61 -11.88
CA ILE A 123 -11.11 13.89 -12.84
C ILE A 123 -12.26 14.56 -12.08
N ASN A 124 -12.42 15.88 -12.27
CA ASN A 124 -13.47 16.70 -11.64
C ASN A 124 -13.54 16.59 -10.11
N GLY A 125 -12.38 16.51 -9.44
CA GLY A 125 -12.30 16.36 -7.98
C GLY A 125 -12.23 14.90 -7.52
N THR A 126 -12.63 13.95 -8.37
CA THR A 126 -12.56 12.51 -8.06
C THR A 126 -11.19 11.93 -8.42
N ARG A 127 -10.65 11.09 -7.52
CA ARG A 127 -9.39 10.38 -7.65
C ARG A 127 -9.63 9.01 -8.30
N ILE A 128 -9.35 8.93 -9.60
CA ILE A 128 -9.52 7.71 -10.39
C ILE A 128 -8.20 6.95 -10.47
N GLN A 129 -8.23 5.66 -10.15
CA GLN A 129 -7.07 4.77 -10.20
C GLN A 129 -6.48 4.72 -11.61
N ASN A 130 -5.15 4.72 -11.68
CA ASN A 130 -4.47 4.46 -12.94
C ASN A 130 -4.37 2.95 -13.17
N GLU A 131 -5.02 2.46 -14.22
CA GLU A 131 -5.04 1.04 -14.58
C GLU A 131 -3.66 0.50 -14.98
N ASN A 132 -2.72 1.37 -15.34
CA ASN A 132 -1.33 1.01 -15.63
C ASN A 132 -0.45 0.95 -14.37
N TRP A 133 -0.91 1.49 -13.24
CA TRP A 133 -0.11 1.51 -12.01
C TRP A 133 0.05 0.12 -11.41
N ARG A 134 1.27 -0.18 -10.97
CA ARG A 134 1.63 -1.41 -10.27
C ARG A 134 2.69 -1.11 -9.18
N PRO A 135 2.79 -1.93 -8.12
CA PRO A 135 3.73 -1.70 -7.03
C PRO A 135 5.17 -2.17 -7.32
N PHE A 136 5.41 -2.84 -8.45
CA PHE A 136 6.76 -3.15 -8.95
C PHE A 136 6.94 -2.59 -10.35
N ILE A 137 8.19 -2.31 -10.72
CA ILE A 137 8.57 -1.87 -12.06
C ILE A 137 9.51 -2.93 -12.66
N ASP A 138 9.38 -3.20 -13.95
CA ASP A 138 10.12 -4.26 -14.66
C ASP A 138 11.65 -4.17 -14.48
N LYS A 139 12.19 -2.95 -14.39
CA LYS A 139 13.62 -2.69 -14.13
C LYS A 139 14.10 -3.08 -12.72
N GLU A 140 13.19 -3.39 -11.79
CA GLU A 140 13.50 -3.77 -10.41
C GLU A 140 13.70 -5.29 -10.24
N GLN A 141 13.53 -6.11 -11.29
CA GLN A 141 13.68 -7.58 -11.19
C GLN A 141 15.10 -8.06 -10.82
N CYS A 142 16.13 -7.22 -10.99
CA CYS A 142 17.42 -7.46 -10.33
C CYS A 142 17.38 -6.88 -8.91
N LEU A 143 16.79 -7.61 -7.96
CA LEU A 143 16.81 -7.21 -6.55
C LEU A 143 18.26 -7.08 -6.05
N SER A 144 18.69 -5.84 -5.86
CA SER A 144 19.96 -5.54 -5.21
C SER A 144 19.85 -5.75 -3.70
N GLN A 145 20.98 -5.99 -3.03
CA GLN A 145 21.05 -6.04 -1.56
C GLN A 145 20.45 -4.79 -0.88
N GLN A 146 20.50 -3.63 -1.57
CA GLN A 146 19.93 -2.38 -1.10
C GLN A 146 18.39 -2.41 -1.05
N SER A 147 17.76 -3.13 -1.98
CA SER A 147 16.30 -3.26 -2.06
C SER A 147 15.77 -4.07 -0.87
N PHE A 148 16.41 -5.20 -0.55
CA PHE A 148 16.09 -5.98 0.64
C PHE A 148 16.34 -5.20 1.94
N SER A 149 17.48 -4.49 2.02
CA SER A 149 17.76 -3.65 3.19
C SER A 149 16.67 -2.60 3.40
N SER A 150 16.17 -2.00 2.32
CA SER A 150 15.05 -1.05 2.37
C SER A 150 13.75 -1.69 2.87
N LEU A 151 13.40 -2.86 2.33
CA LEU A 151 12.22 -3.60 2.72
C LEU A 151 12.24 -3.94 4.22
N PHE A 152 13.32 -4.60 4.69
CA PHE A 152 13.42 -5.00 6.10
C PHE A 152 13.46 -3.80 7.04
N THR A 153 14.12 -2.70 6.64
CA THR A 153 14.08 -1.46 7.41
C THR A 153 12.65 -0.93 7.52
N ALA A 154 11.90 -0.90 6.43
CA ALA A 154 10.51 -0.42 6.42
C ALA A 154 9.62 -1.30 7.31
N LEU A 155 9.66 -2.63 7.13
CA LEU A 155 8.87 -3.57 7.92
C LEU A 155 9.20 -3.51 9.42
N ASN A 156 10.49 -3.42 9.77
CA ASN A 156 10.91 -3.30 11.17
C ASN A 156 10.38 -2.01 11.80
N VAL A 157 10.45 -0.88 11.09
CA VAL A 157 9.92 0.39 11.59
C VAL A 157 8.39 0.34 11.69
N PHE A 158 7.72 -0.30 10.74
CA PHE A 158 6.28 -0.50 10.73
C PHE A 158 5.80 -1.35 11.93
N TYR A 159 6.40 -2.51 12.17
CA TYR A 159 6.01 -3.35 13.32
C TYR A 159 6.39 -2.73 14.66
N LYS A 160 7.48 -1.95 14.73
CA LYS A 160 7.79 -1.15 15.95
C LYS A 160 6.76 -0.07 16.22
N PHE A 161 6.12 0.48 15.20
CA PHE A 161 5.03 1.43 15.38
C PHE A 161 3.71 0.75 15.79
N ALA A 162 3.58 -0.56 15.55
CA ALA A 162 2.40 -1.35 15.89
C ALA A 162 2.44 -1.93 17.32
N ALA A 163 3.62 -1.93 17.94
CA ALA A 163 3.87 -2.37 19.31
C ALA A 163 3.66 -1.23 20.31
#